data_AF-A0A3B7LUN6-F1
#
_entry.id   AF-A0A3B7LUN6-F1
#
_cell.length_a   1.000
_cell.length_b   1.000
_cell.length_c   1.000
_cell.angle_alpha   90.00
_cell.angle_beta   90.00
_cell.angle_gamma   90.00
#
_symmetry.space_group_name_H-M   'P 1'
#
loop_
_entity.id
_entity.type
_entity.pdbx_description
1 polymer ?
#
loop_
_entity_poly.entity_id
_entity_poly.type
_entity_poly.pdbx_seq_one_letter_code
_entity_poly.pdbx_strand_id
1 'polypeptide(L)'
;MGFTVVLTGCGGSSYLKDLPEKDLLEAALESQRIESEMTLKMQICGDLQSLGFEAQQEAREYGRELRRAYEYYERQTRPFNRKVRRYLNDYDAQYGAEHREQLREANFQLNMLPARLATAKFFGVDSKEVKEALSEPNPHFSFSGGNPNSVIMIQALHEKEKNIKSQCEKLMAQVFDDKIQPNFSRYGDEYKKITGMQSLKMAD
;
A
#
# COMPACT_ATOMS: atom_id res chain seq x y z
N MET A 1 -30.01 -37.90 4.97
CA MET A 1 -28.53 -37.93 5.17
C MET A 1 -28.04 -36.53 4.89
N GLY A 2 -27.60 -35.83 5.95
CA GLY A 2 -27.32 -34.40 5.92
C GLY A 2 -26.08 -34.09 5.10
N PHE A 3 -26.20 -33.10 4.21
CA PHE A 3 -25.05 -32.43 3.63
C PHE A 3 -24.36 -31.63 4.74
N THR A 4 -23.21 -32.12 5.19
CA THR A 4 -22.28 -31.34 5.99
C THR A 4 -21.74 -30.25 5.08
N VAL A 5 -22.32 -29.04 5.15
CA VAL A 5 -21.73 -27.84 4.58
C VAL A 5 -20.43 -27.63 5.36
N VAL A 6 -19.32 -27.98 4.72
CA VAL A 6 -17.99 -27.56 5.15
C VAL A 6 -17.99 -26.04 4.99
N LEU A 7 -18.26 -25.33 6.08
CA LEU A 7 -17.87 -23.94 6.24
C LEU A 7 -16.35 -23.92 6.10
N THR A 8 -15.87 -23.75 4.88
CA THR A 8 -14.51 -23.29 4.63
C THR A 8 -14.41 -21.93 5.31
N GLY A 9 -13.98 -21.93 6.57
CA GLY A 9 -13.59 -20.71 7.26
C GLY A 9 -12.59 -20.00 6.35
N CYS A 10 -12.90 -18.75 6.01
CA CYS A 10 -12.01 -17.88 5.27
C CYS A 10 -10.59 -18.02 5.86
N GLY A 11 -9.67 -18.50 5.03
CA GLY A 11 -8.30 -18.82 5.44
C GLY A 11 -7.59 -17.56 5.90
N GLY A 12 -7.58 -17.32 7.21
CA GLY A 12 -6.80 -16.26 7.82
C GLY A 12 -5.32 -16.51 7.64
N SER A 13 -4.55 -15.43 7.54
CA SER A 13 -3.10 -15.50 7.38
C SER A 13 -2.43 -16.32 8.48
N SER A 14 -1.52 -17.23 8.09
CA SER A 14 -0.73 -18.03 9.04
C SER A 14 0.14 -17.17 9.97
N TYR A 15 0.51 -15.97 9.53
CA TYR A 15 1.30 -15.03 10.33
C TYR A 15 0.49 -14.44 11.50
N LEU A 16 -0.84 -14.57 11.47
CA LEU A 16 -1.75 -14.02 12.48
C LEU A 16 -2.39 -15.10 13.37
N LYS A 17 -1.99 -16.37 13.23
CA LYS A 17 -2.71 -17.52 13.80
C LYS A 17 -2.98 -17.41 15.31
N ASP A 18 -2.03 -16.85 16.05
CA ASP A 18 -2.04 -16.75 17.51
C ASP A 18 -2.25 -15.32 18.01
N LEU A 19 -2.52 -14.38 17.09
CA LEU A 19 -2.74 -12.98 17.43
C LEU A 19 -4.23 -12.74 17.79
N PRO A 20 -4.50 -11.98 18.87
CA PRO A 20 -5.85 -11.50 19.16
C PRO A 20 -6.47 -10.76 17.97
N GLU A 21 -7.80 -10.84 17.82
CA GLU A 21 -8.53 -10.09 16.78
C GLU A 21 -7.95 -10.24 15.36
N LYS A 22 -7.36 -11.39 15.02
CA LYS A 22 -6.61 -11.61 13.77
C LYS A 22 -7.33 -11.19 12.49
N ASP A 23 -8.66 -11.32 12.42
CA ASP A 23 -9.43 -10.92 11.24
C ASP A 23 -9.48 -9.39 11.08
N LEU A 24 -9.58 -8.65 12.20
CA LEU A 24 -9.50 -7.18 12.22
C LEU A 24 -8.08 -6.72 11.91
N LEU A 25 -7.07 -7.39 12.48
CA LEU A 25 -5.68 -7.11 12.18
C LEU A 25 -5.34 -7.38 10.70
N GLU A 26 -5.85 -8.47 10.11
CA GLU A 26 -5.65 -8.78 8.69
C GLU A 26 -6.27 -7.71 7.79
N ALA A 27 -7.50 -7.29 8.08
CA ALA A 27 -8.16 -6.21 7.36
C ALA A 27 -7.37 -4.89 7.47
N ALA A 28 -6.92 -4.54 8.69
CA ALA A 28 -6.14 -3.33 8.92
C ALA A 28 -4.81 -3.34 8.17
N LEU A 29 -4.09 -4.46 8.18
CA LEU A 29 -2.83 -4.63 7.45
C LEU A 29 -3.03 -4.62 5.94
N GLU A 30 -4.14 -5.17 5.42
CA GLU A 30 -4.47 -5.07 4.00
C GLU A 30 -4.70 -3.62 3.57
N SER A 31 -5.42 -2.84 4.39
CA SER A 31 -5.66 -1.43 4.08
C SER A 31 -4.35 -0.65 4.12
N GLN A 32 -3.50 -0.92 5.11
CA GLN A 32 -2.18 -0.31 5.22
C GLN A 32 -1.26 -0.70 4.07
N ARG A 33 -1.38 -1.92 3.54
CA ARG A 33 -0.68 -2.38 2.33
C ARG A 33 -1.04 -1.53 1.12
N ILE A 34 -2.33 -1.29 0.88
CA ILE A 34 -2.81 -0.47 -0.24
C ILE A 34 -2.27 0.96 -0.11
N GLU A 35 -2.35 1.53 1.09
CA GLU A 35 -1.80 2.85 1.38
C GLU A 35 -0.27 2.92 1.16
N SER A 36 0.47 1.92 1.61
CA SER A 36 1.93 1.84 1.45
C SER A 36 2.33 1.68 -0.01
N GLU A 37 1.63 0.83 -0.75
CA GLU A 37 1.81 0.63 -2.20
C GLU A 37 1.55 1.94 -2.94
N MET A 38 0.45 2.61 -2.63
CA MET A 38 0.07 3.87 -3.25
C MET A 38 1.11 4.97 -3.00
N THR A 39 1.58 5.06 -1.75
CA THR A 39 2.59 6.05 -1.37
C THR A 39 3.91 5.80 -2.11
N LEU A 40 4.36 4.55 -2.20
CA LEU A 40 5.60 4.21 -2.89
C LEU A 40 5.53 4.52 -4.38
N LYS A 41 4.39 4.23 -5.03
CA LYS A 41 4.16 4.58 -6.43
C LYS A 41 4.20 6.10 -6.66
N MET A 42 3.52 6.86 -5.82
CA MET A 42 3.52 8.33 -5.90
C MET A 42 4.90 8.93 -5.67
N GLN A 43 5.68 8.36 -4.74
CA GLN A 43 7.06 8.76 -4.49
C GLN A 43 7.93 8.56 -5.74
N ILE A 44 7.89 7.36 -6.35
CA ILE A 44 8.63 7.08 -7.59
C ILE A 44 8.22 8.07 -8.69
N CYS A 45 6.91 8.32 -8.85
CA CYS A 45 6.43 9.27 -9.85
C CYS A 45 6.84 10.71 -9.58
N GLY A 46 6.99 11.12 -8.31
CA GLY A 46 7.53 12.43 -7.94
C GLY A 46 9.04 12.54 -8.20
N ASP A 47 9.80 11.48 -7.89
CA ASP A 47 11.24 11.44 -8.12
C ASP A 47 11.58 11.54 -9.63
N LEU A 48 10.73 10.99 -10.51
CA LEU A 48 10.86 11.16 -11.96
C LEU A 48 10.73 12.60 -12.45
N GLN A 49 9.89 13.41 -11.80
CA GLN A 49 9.78 14.83 -12.13
C GLN A 49 11.14 15.52 -12.06
N SER A 50 12.00 15.06 -11.16
CA SER A 50 13.33 15.60 -10.92
C SER A 50 14.38 15.07 -11.91
N LEU A 51 14.09 14.01 -12.66
CA LEU A 51 15.09 13.26 -13.45
C LEU A 51 14.80 13.17 -14.96
N GLY A 52 13.56 13.40 -15.41
CA GLY A 52 13.11 12.89 -16.72
C GLY A 52 12.42 13.85 -17.68
N PHE A 53 12.34 15.16 -17.40
CA PHE A 53 11.64 16.12 -18.28
C PHE A 53 12.62 17.07 -18.98
N GLU A 54 12.59 17.08 -20.31
CA GLU A 54 13.46 17.92 -21.15
C GLU A 54 13.02 19.40 -21.12
N ALA A 55 11.72 19.66 -20.99
CA ALA A 55 11.16 21.00 -20.94
C ALA A 55 10.62 21.37 -19.55
N GLN A 56 10.97 22.57 -19.07
CA GLN A 56 10.51 23.07 -17.77
C GLN A 56 8.98 23.18 -17.67
N GLN A 57 8.28 23.45 -18.78
CA GLN A 57 6.83 23.53 -18.81
C GLN A 57 6.17 22.15 -18.62
N GLU A 58 6.68 21.14 -19.31
CA GLU A 58 6.19 19.75 -19.21
C GLU A 58 6.36 19.22 -17.78
N ALA A 59 7.53 19.47 -17.17
CA ALA A 59 7.79 19.11 -15.78
C ALA A 59 6.81 19.76 -14.80
N ARG A 60 6.40 21.01 -15.05
CA ARG A 60 5.42 21.74 -14.23
C ARG A 60 4.00 21.23 -14.42
N GLU A 61 3.61 20.91 -15.64
CA GLU A 61 2.30 20.34 -15.95
C GLU A 61 2.13 18.96 -15.30
N TYR A 62 3.10 18.07 -15.52
CA TYR A 62 3.14 16.77 -14.87
C TYR A 62 3.08 16.87 -13.34
N GLY A 63 3.91 17.74 -12.74
CA GLY A 63 3.91 17.93 -11.28
C GLY A 63 2.57 18.43 -10.72
N ARG A 64 1.86 19.28 -11.48
CA ARG A 64 0.50 19.73 -11.10
C ARG A 64 -0.50 18.58 -11.16
N GLU A 65 -0.45 17.76 -12.20
CA GLU A 65 -1.36 16.61 -12.33
C GLU A 65 -1.11 15.55 -11.27
N LEU A 66 0.16 15.22 -11.01
CA LEU A 66 0.55 14.28 -9.96
C LEU A 66 0.05 14.74 -8.60
N ARG A 67 0.22 16.02 -8.29
CA ARG A 67 -0.30 16.63 -7.05
C ARG A 67 -1.83 16.55 -6.98
N ARG A 68 -2.54 16.84 -8.06
CA ARG A 68 -4.01 16.73 -8.11
C ARG A 68 -4.49 15.31 -7.86
N ALA A 69 -3.83 14.32 -8.47
CA ALA A 69 -4.15 12.91 -8.24
C ALA A 69 -3.91 12.53 -6.76
N TYR A 70 -2.78 12.93 -6.19
CA TYR A 70 -2.49 12.68 -4.78
C TYR A 70 -3.52 13.33 -3.84
N GLU A 71 -3.87 14.60 -4.06
CA GLU A 71 -4.87 15.33 -3.27
C GLU A 71 -6.28 14.72 -3.42
N TYR A 72 -6.63 14.20 -4.60
CA TYR A 72 -7.87 13.49 -4.83
C TYR A 72 -7.92 12.18 -4.01
N TYR A 73 -6.89 11.35 -4.10
CA TYR A 73 -6.77 10.12 -3.34
C TYR A 73 -6.84 10.35 -1.82
N GLU A 74 -6.06 11.32 -1.31
CA GLU A 74 -6.05 11.66 0.11
C GLU A 74 -7.42 12.14 0.59
N ARG A 75 -8.15 12.93 -0.20
CA ARG A 75 -9.48 13.40 0.18
C ARG A 75 -10.45 12.24 0.44
N GLN A 76 -10.39 11.21 -0.39
CA GLN A 76 -11.27 10.05 -0.27
C GLN A 76 -10.86 9.11 0.86
N THR A 77 -9.57 8.84 1.00
CA THR A 77 -9.07 7.75 1.86
C THR A 77 -8.66 8.21 3.25
N ARG A 78 -8.31 9.48 3.44
CA ARG A 78 -7.76 10.00 4.71
C ARG A 78 -8.64 9.73 5.94
N PRO A 79 -9.97 9.93 5.91
CA PRO A 79 -10.82 9.64 7.07
C PRO A 79 -10.77 8.18 7.49
N PHE A 80 -10.73 7.27 6.51
CA PHE A 80 -10.65 5.83 6.71
C PHE A 80 -9.27 5.41 7.20
N ASN A 81 -8.21 5.78 6.48
CA ASN A 81 -6.83 5.43 6.83
C ASN A 81 -6.44 5.96 8.22
N ARG A 82 -6.94 7.15 8.61
CA ARG A 82 -6.73 7.68 9.96
C ARG A 82 -7.27 6.75 11.04
N LYS A 83 -8.44 6.14 10.83
CA LYS A 83 -9.06 5.22 11.79
C LYS A 83 -8.35 3.87 11.80
N VAL A 84 -7.95 3.36 10.63
CA VAL A 84 -7.13 2.14 10.53
C VAL A 84 -5.80 2.30 11.25
N ARG A 85 -5.07 3.39 11.01
CA ARG A 85 -3.80 3.68 11.71
C ARG A 85 -3.99 3.81 13.22
N ARG A 86 -5.09 4.41 13.67
CA ARG A 86 -5.41 4.47 15.10
C ARG A 86 -5.62 3.07 15.68
N TYR A 87 -6.41 2.23 15.01
CA TYR A 87 -6.60 0.84 15.44
C TYR A 87 -5.27 0.08 15.55
N LEU A 88 -4.39 0.19 14.55
CA LEU A 88 -3.08 -0.46 14.59
C LEU A 88 -2.21 0.03 15.76
N ASN A 89 -2.26 1.33 16.07
CA ASN A 89 -1.54 1.89 17.22
C ASN A 89 -2.12 1.40 18.55
N ASP A 90 -3.45 1.37 18.68
CA ASP A 90 -4.14 0.88 19.88
C ASP A 90 -3.85 -0.63 20.07
N TYR A 91 -3.84 -1.39 18.97
CA TYR A 91 -3.49 -2.82 18.95
C TYR A 91 -2.03 -3.05 19.41
N ASP A 92 -1.06 -2.30 18.88
CA ASP A 92 0.35 -2.40 19.31
C ASP A 92 0.54 -1.98 20.77
N ALA A 93 -0.18 -0.95 21.24
CA ALA A 93 -0.14 -0.55 22.64
C ALA A 93 -0.67 -1.66 23.59
N GLN A 94 -1.67 -2.42 23.15
CA GLN A 94 -2.30 -3.46 23.94
C GLN A 94 -1.53 -4.80 23.88
N TYR A 95 -1.06 -5.20 22.70
CA TYR A 95 -0.52 -6.54 22.44
C TYR A 95 0.97 -6.54 22.04
N GLY A 96 1.54 -5.39 21.73
CA GLY A 96 2.91 -5.25 21.22
C GLY A 96 4.01 -5.65 22.20
N ALA A 97 3.74 -5.67 23.51
CA ALA A 97 4.70 -6.16 24.50
C ALA A 97 4.88 -7.69 24.46
N GLU A 98 3.77 -8.42 24.27
CA GLU A 98 3.75 -9.89 24.27
C GLU A 98 4.06 -10.45 22.88
N HIS A 99 3.62 -9.76 21.82
CA HIS A 99 3.67 -10.27 20.45
C HIS A 99 4.61 -9.48 19.52
N ARG A 100 5.58 -8.72 20.07
CA ARG A 100 6.41 -7.78 19.31
C ARG A 100 6.97 -8.36 18.00
N GLU A 101 7.66 -9.50 18.09
CA GLU A 101 8.32 -10.11 16.93
C GLU A 101 7.32 -10.66 15.93
N GLN A 102 6.24 -11.30 16.41
CA GLN A 102 5.17 -11.80 15.56
C GLN A 102 4.44 -10.67 14.82
N LEU A 103 4.22 -9.53 15.48
CA LEU A 103 3.59 -8.34 14.88
C LEU A 103 4.50 -7.68 13.84
N ARG A 104 5.81 -7.60 14.12
CA ARG A 104 6.78 -7.12 13.14
C ARG A 104 6.81 -8.00 11.90
N GLU A 105 6.86 -9.31 12.08
CA GLU A 105 6.85 -10.28 10.99
C GLU A 105 5.54 -10.20 10.20
N ALA A 106 4.39 -10.19 10.88
CA ALA A 106 3.09 -10.04 10.24
C ALA A 106 2.97 -8.75 9.42
N ASN A 107 3.39 -7.62 9.97
CA ASN A 107 3.40 -6.35 9.25
C ASN A 107 4.35 -6.38 8.04
N PHE A 108 5.51 -7.01 8.16
CA PHE A 108 6.41 -7.17 7.03
C PHE A 108 5.81 -8.03 5.92
N GLN A 109 5.31 -9.22 6.26
CA GLN A 109 4.82 -10.22 5.30
C GLN A 109 3.49 -9.87 4.67
N LEU A 110 2.62 -9.15 5.38
CA LEU A 110 1.25 -8.86 4.92
C LEU A 110 1.09 -7.45 4.37
N ASN A 111 1.94 -6.52 4.79
CA ASN A 111 1.89 -5.13 4.34
C ASN A 111 3.16 -4.76 3.56
N MET A 112 4.31 -4.63 4.23
CA MET A 112 5.47 -3.95 3.64
C MET A 112 6.01 -4.66 2.40
N LEU A 113 6.30 -5.97 2.50
CA LEU A 113 6.87 -6.72 1.38
C LEU A 113 5.90 -6.82 0.20
N PRO A 114 4.62 -7.24 0.37
CA PRO A 114 3.65 -7.21 -0.71
C PRO A 114 3.50 -5.85 -1.40
N ALA A 115 3.49 -4.74 -0.64
CA ALA A 115 3.40 -3.39 -1.21
C ALA A 115 4.62 -3.04 -2.08
N ARG A 116 5.83 -3.40 -1.65
CA ARG A 116 7.07 -3.24 -2.43
C ARG A 116 7.02 -4.04 -3.73
N LEU A 117 6.67 -5.32 -3.64
CA LEU A 117 6.64 -6.24 -4.79
C LEU A 117 5.55 -5.83 -5.80
N ALA A 118 4.36 -5.44 -5.31
CA ALA A 118 3.28 -4.93 -6.17
C ALA A 118 3.68 -3.64 -6.89
N THR A 119 4.39 -2.75 -6.21
CA THR A 119 4.92 -1.51 -6.81
C THR A 119 5.96 -1.81 -7.90
N ALA A 120 6.94 -2.68 -7.62
CA ALA A 120 7.93 -3.08 -8.62
C ALA A 120 7.28 -3.71 -9.85
N LYS A 121 6.26 -4.55 -9.64
CA LYS A 121 5.49 -5.18 -10.72
C LYS A 121 4.71 -4.15 -11.54
N PHE A 122 4.09 -3.17 -10.88
CA PHE A 122 3.37 -2.08 -11.55
C PHE A 122 4.28 -1.32 -12.54
N PHE A 123 5.51 -1.02 -12.14
CA PHE A 123 6.51 -0.36 -12.98
C PHE A 123 7.27 -1.32 -13.91
N GLY A 124 7.02 -2.63 -13.84
CA GLY A 124 7.66 -3.64 -14.69
C GLY A 124 9.15 -3.85 -14.39
N VAL A 125 9.57 -3.64 -13.14
CA VAL A 125 10.94 -3.83 -12.65
C VAL A 125 11.03 -4.97 -11.63
N ASP A 126 10.11 -5.93 -11.68
CA ASP A 126 10.03 -7.04 -10.74
C ASP A 126 10.93 -8.23 -11.12
N SER A 127 12.18 -7.94 -11.54
CA SER A 127 13.18 -9.00 -11.79
C SER A 127 13.50 -9.77 -10.49
N LYS A 128 14.16 -10.92 -10.63
CA LYS A 128 14.53 -11.73 -9.47
C LYS A 128 15.41 -10.94 -8.49
N GLU A 129 16.40 -10.24 -9.02
CA GLU A 129 17.36 -9.43 -8.27
C GLU A 129 16.67 -8.29 -7.53
N VAL A 130 15.74 -7.59 -8.19
CA VAL A 130 14.96 -6.52 -7.56
C VAL A 130 14.04 -7.07 -6.47
N LYS A 131 13.40 -8.23 -6.70
CA LYS A 131 12.57 -8.89 -5.68
C LYS A 131 13.38 -9.28 -4.45
N GLU A 132 14.58 -9.81 -4.65
CA GLU A 132 15.51 -10.15 -3.56
C GLU A 132 15.91 -8.90 -2.78
N ALA A 133 16.34 -7.83 -3.45
CA ALA A 133 16.71 -6.56 -2.80
C ALA A 133 15.54 -5.93 -2.02
N LEU A 134 14.31 -6.00 -2.55
CA LEU A 134 13.12 -5.48 -1.86
C LEU A 134 12.65 -6.35 -0.68
N SER A 135 13.10 -7.60 -0.63
CA SER A 135 12.81 -8.54 0.46
C SER A 135 13.71 -8.33 1.67
N GLU A 136 14.75 -7.50 1.55
CA GLU A 136 15.58 -7.17 2.70
C GLU A 136 14.82 -6.29 3.70
N PRO A 137 14.90 -6.59 5.01
CA PRO A 137 14.35 -5.76 6.07
C PRO A 137 15.10 -4.41 6.14
N ASN A 138 14.74 -3.45 5.29
CA ASN A 138 15.32 -2.12 5.35
C ASN A 138 14.70 -1.30 6.50
N PRO A 139 15.50 -0.80 7.47
CA PRO A 139 14.99 -0.16 8.69
C PRO A 139 14.46 1.27 8.48
N HIS A 140 14.63 1.87 7.29
CA HIS A 140 14.21 3.24 7.02
C HIS A 140 12.95 3.31 6.16
N PHE A 141 11.80 3.37 6.83
CA PHE A 141 10.57 3.90 6.25
C PHE A 141 10.49 5.39 6.58
N SER A 142 11.16 6.22 5.78
CA SER A 142 11.08 7.68 5.87
C SER A 142 10.42 8.21 4.61
N PHE A 143 9.30 8.93 4.78
CA PHE A 143 8.51 9.53 3.70
C PHE A 143 9.17 10.77 3.07
N SER A 144 10.38 11.15 3.51
CA SER A 144 11.17 12.23 2.90
C SER A 144 12.36 11.65 2.14
N GLY A 145 12.54 12.07 0.88
CA GLY A 145 13.71 11.89 0.00
C GLY A 145 14.65 10.71 0.30
N GLY A 146 14.66 9.71 -0.59
CA GLY A 146 15.59 8.58 -0.51
C GLY A 146 15.04 7.36 0.25
N ASN A 147 13.78 6.97 0.00
CA ASN A 147 13.30 5.66 0.43
C ASN A 147 14.15 4.59 -0.27
N PRO A 148 14.89 3.72 0.45
CA PRO A 148 15.76 2.74 -0.18
C PRO A 148 15.03 1.85 -1.20
N ASN A 149 13.75 1.57 -0.95
CA ASN A 149 12.93 0.77 -1.86
C ASN A 149 12.56 1.54 -3.14
N SER A 150 12.33 2.85 -3.07
CA SER A 150 12.09 3.65 -4.27
C SER A 150 13.38 3.76 -5.08
N VAL A 151 14.53 3.94 -4.41
CA VAL A 151 15.86 4.00 -5.06
C VAL A 151 16.17 2.71 -5.82
N ILE A 152 15.97 1.53 -5.21
CA ILE A 152 16.15 0.23 -5.87
C ILE A 152 15.32 0.17 -7.17
N MET A 153 14.05 0.57 -7.10
CA MET A 153 13.16 0.52 -8.27
C MET A 153 13.52 1.56 -9.33
N ILE A 154 13.91 2.78 -8.93
CA ILE A 154 14.33 3.86 -9.83
C ILE A 154 15.62 3.46 -10.57
N GLN A 155 16.59 2.86 -9.87
CA GLN A 155 17.81 2.33 -10.49
C GLN A 155 17.47 1.26 -11.54
N ALA A 156 16.65 0.28 -11.18
CA ALA A 156 16.21 -0.76 -12.11
C ALA A 156 15.38 -0.21 -13.29
N LEU A 157 14.69 0.91 -13.10
CA LEU A 157 13.95 1.60 -14.16
C LEU A 157 14.89 2.32 -15.13
N HIS A 158 15.94 2.98 -14.62
CA HIS A 158 16.96 3.62 -15.44
C HIS A 158 17.71 2.60 -16.31
N GLU A 159 18.07 1.45 -15.75
CA GLU A 159 18.76 0.38 -16.50
C GLU A 159 17.93 -0.22 -17.64
N LYS A 160 16.59 -0.12 -17.58
CA LYS A 160 15.69 -0.70 -18.58
C LYS A 160 15.23 0.28 -19.67
N GLU A 161 15.67 1.54 -19.67
CA GLU A 161 15.21 2.59 -20.60
C GLU A 161 13.66 2.65 -20.75
N LYS A 162 12.93 2.35 -19.67
CA LYS A 162 11.47 2.21 -19.74
C LYS A 162 10.77 3.55 -19.74
N ASN A 163 9.62 3.63 -20.43
CA ASN A 163 8.73 4.79 -20.39
C ASN A 163 8.02 4.90 -19.03
N ILE A 164 8.75 5.39 -18.02
CA ILE A 164 8.27 5.53 -16.65
C ILE A 164 7.11 6.53 -16.56
N LYS A 165 7.17 7.58 -17.41
CA LYS A 165 6.11 8.59 -17.56
C LYS A 165 4.75 7.94 -17.83
N SER A 166 4.67 7.00 -18.79
CA SER A 166 3.42 6.30 -19.11
C SER A 166 2.83 5.50 -17.93
N GLN A 167 3.66 4.92 -17.07
CA GLN A 167 3.17 4.22 -15.88
C GLN A 167 2.67 5.19 -14.81
N CYS A 168 3.29 6.37 -14.69
CA CYS A 168 2.82 7.42 -13.79
C CYS A 168 1.52 8.08 -14.28
N GLU A 169 1.38 8.30 -15.59
CA GLU A 169 0.11 8.73 -16.18
C GLU A 169 -1.00 7.69 -15.95
N LYS A 170 -0.68 6.41 -16.14
CA LYS A 170 -1.60 5.31 -15.81
C LYS A 170 -1.97 5.29 -14.33
N LEU A 171 -1.02 5.54 -13.42
CA LEU A 171 -1.28 5.63 -11.99
C LEU A 171 -2.26 6.76 -11.69
N MET A 172 -2.02 7.96 -12.22
CA MET A 172 -2.90 9.12 -12.02
C MET A 172 -4.32 8.83 -12.53
N ALA A 173 -4.45 8.20 -13.70
CA ALA A 173 -5.75 7.78 -14.22
C ALA A 173 -6.44 6.75 -13.30
N GLN A 174 -5.70 5.74 -12.80
CA GLN A 174 -6.25 4.76 -11.85
C GLN A 174 -6.73 5.39 -10.54
N VAL A 175 -6.07 6.46 -10.09
CA VAL A 175 -6.51 7.22 -8.92
C VAL A 175 -7.83 7.91 -9.17
N PHE A 176 -7.96 8.64 -10.28
CA PHE A 176 -9.21 9.34 -10.62
C PHE A 176 -10.37 8.37 -10.91
N ASP A 177 -10.08 7.16 -11.37
CA ASP A 177 -11.05 6.08 -11.58
C ASP A 177 -11.43 5.34 -10.29
N ASP A 178 -10.95 5.77 -9.12
CA ASP A 178 -11.16 5.11 -7.83
C ASP A 178 -10.75 3.61 -7.83
N LYS A 179 -9.74 3.23 -8.61
CA LYS A 179 -9.29 1.82 -8.72
C LYS A 179 -8.37 1.38 -7.59
N ILE A 180 -7.94 2.30 -6.73
CA ILE A 180 -7.00 2.06 -5.63
C ILE A 180 -7.75 2.28 -4.33
N GLN A 181 -8.45 1.25 -3.85
CA GLN A 181 -9.31 1.31 -2.67
C GLN A 181 -9.22 0.01 -1.84
N PRO A 182 -9.47 0.07 -0.52
CA PRO A 182 -9.61 -1.11 0.34
C PRO A 182 -10.66 -2.08 -0.17
N ASN A 183 -10.47 -3.37 0.09
CA ASN A 183 -11.38 -4.40 -0.40
C ASN A 183 -12.61 -4.59 0.51
N PHE A 184 -13.58 -3.68 0.42
CA PHE A 184 -14.84 -3.76 1.18
C PHE A 184 -15.67 -5.01 0.86
N SER A 185 -15.46 -5.66 -0.28
CA SER A 185 -16.15 -6.93 -0.59
C SER A 185 -15.67 -8.08 0.28
N ARG A 186 -14.40 -8.04 0.71
CA ARG A 186 -13.78 -9.08 1.54
C ARG A 186 -13.80 -8.72 3.03
N TYR A 187 -13.53 -7.46 3.36
CA TYR A 187 -13.31 -7.00 4.74
C TYR A 187 -14.32 -5.96 5.21
N GLY A 188 -15.49 -5.88 4.58
CA GLY A 188 -16.48 -4.82 4.87
C GLY A 188 -16.91 -4.77 6.34
N ASP A 189 -17.12 -5.93 6.97
CA ASP A 189 -17.53 -6.01 8.37
C ASP A 189 -16.38 -5.66 9.32
N GLU A 190 -15.16 -6.12 9.02
CA GLU A 190 -13.94 -5.79 9.76
C GLU A 190 -13.64 -4.29 9.69
N TYR A 191 -13.70 -3.71 8.49
CA TYR A 191 -13.57 -2.28 8.30
C TYR A 191 -14.65 -1.49 9.02
N LYS A 192 -15.90 -1.97 9.02
CA LYS A 192 -16.98 -1.32 9.79
C LYS A 192 -16.71 -1.37 11.29
N LYS A 193 -16.16 -2.46 11.82
CA LYS A 193 -15.76 -2.56 13.23
C LYS A 193 -14.61 -1.60 13.57
N ILE A 194 -13.59 -1.53 12.70
CA ILE A 194 -12.40 -0.67 12.91
C ILE A 194 -12.74 0.83 12.74
N THR A 195 -13.50 1.15 11.70
CA THR A 195 -13.66 2.54 11.23
C THR A 195 -15.07 3.10 11.43
N GLY A 196 -16.07 2.26 11.67
CA GLY A 196 -17.48 2.65 11.62
C GLY A 196 -17.99 2.97 10.21
N MET A 197 -17.21 2.70 9.16
CA MET A 197 -17.54 3.01 7.76
C MET A 197 -17.93 1.75 6.99
N GLN A 198 -18.93 1.85 6.10
CA GLN A 198 -19.37 0.75 5.23
C GLN A 198 -18.79 0.85 3.80
N SER A 199 -18.26 2.01 3.43
CA SER A 199 -17.54 2.27 2.19
C SER A 199 -16.70 3.54 2.35
N LEU A 200 -15.89 3.86 1.34
CA LEU A 200 -15.15 5.13 1.28
C LEU A 200 -15.95 6.29 0.72
N LYS A 201 -17.14 6.05 0.16
CA LYS A 201 -17.98 7.14 -0.30
C LYS A 201 -18.34 7.97 0.91
N MET A 202 -17.87 9.22 0.94
CA MET A 202 -18.43 10.22 1.83
C MET A 202 -19.94 10.22 1.54
N ALA A 203 -20.75 10.02 2.58
CA ALA A 203 -22.14 10.38 2.45
C ALA A 203 -22.16 11.88 2.10
N ASP A 204 -22.60 12.20 0.89
CA ASP A 204 -23.12 13.53 0.61
C ASP A 204 -24.27 13.85 1.59
#